data_AF-A0A3D0SCB7-F1
#
_entry.id   AF-A0A3D0SCB7-F1
#
_cell.length_a   1.000
_cell.length_b   1.000
_cell.length_c   1.000
_cell.angle_alpha   90.00
_cell.angle_beta   90.00
_cell.angle_gamma   90.00
#
_symmetry.space_group_name_H-M   'P 1'
#
loop_
_entity.id
_entity.type
_entity.pdbx_description
1 polymer ?
#
loop_
_entity_poly.entity_id
_entity_poly.type
_entity_poly.pdbx_seq_one_letter_code
_entity_poly.pdbx_strand_id
1 'polypeptide(L)'
;GGEEIAKGEQLLLNWTAANRDPLVFGDPDRYDPARNADANLVFGIGPHVCPGRALTLMELRVMLEELIGRTNWIDPAPDRPAVRETPPVGGWA
;
A
#
# COMPACT_ATOMS: atom_id res chain seq x y z
N GLY A 1 -8.68 10.79 -18.30
CA GLY A 1 -8.56 10.12 -19.62
C GLY A 1 -8.77 11.15 -20.70
N GLY A 2 -8.37 10.84 -21.95
CA GLY A 2 -8.45 11.79 -23.08
C GLY A 2 -7.09 12.29 -23.58
N GLU A 3 -5.99 11.79 -23.01
CA GLU A 3 -4.63 12.12 -23.44
C GLU A 3 -4.15 11.14 -24.50
N GLU A 4 -3.53 11.66 -25.57
CA GLU A 4 -2.83 10.84 -26.55
C GLU A 4 -1.47 10.42 -26.00
N ILE A 5 -1.14 9.13 -26.14
CA ILE A 5 0.15 8.57 -25.72
C ILE A 5 0.86 8.09 -26.97
N ALA A 6 2.02 8.67 -27.27
CA ALA A 6 2.77 8.33 -28.47
C ALA A 6 3.55 7.01 -28.32
N LYS A 7 3.83 6.37 -29.46
CA LYS A 7 4.66 5.16 -29.48
C LYS A 7 6.05 5.45 -28.91
N GLY A 8 6.45 4.66 -27.91
CA GLY A 8 7.76 4.77 -27.28
C GLY A 8 7.78 5.72 -26.07
N GLU A 9 6.67 6.37 -25.75
CA GLU A 9 6.56 7.11 -24.50
C GLU A 9 6.60 6.18 -23.29
N GLN A 10 7.26 6.66 -22.24
CA GLN A 10 7.31 5.97 -20.96
C GLN A 10 6.12 6.37 -20.11
N LEU A 11 5.42 5.37 -19.58
CA LEU A 11 4.32 5.58 -18.65
C LEU A 11 4.75 5.13 -17.25
N LEU A 12 4.55 6.00 -16.28
CA LEU A 12 4.67 5.66 -14.87
C LEU A 12 3.28 5.45 -14.28
N LEU A 13 3.03 4.27 -13.74
CA LEU A 13 1.82 3.99 -12.98
C LEU A 13 2.03 4.42 -11.53
N ASN A 14 1.25 5.41 -11.08
CA ASN A 14 1.26 5.83 -9.69
C ASN A 14 0.32 4.95 -8.86
N TRP A 15 0.83 3.80 -8.42
CA TRP A 15 0.09 2.85 -7.59
C TRP A 15 -0.37 3.45 -6.26
N THR A 16 0.39 4.39 -5.69
CA THR A 16 0.02 5.06 -4.44
C THR A 16 -1.22 5.92 -4.62
N ALA A 17 -1.31 6.68 -5.73
CA ALA A 17 -2.50 7.45 -6.07
C ALA A 17 -3.69 6.54 -6.40
N ALA A 18 -3.46 5.46 -7.17
CA ALA A 18 -4.51 4.50 -7.48
C ALA A 18 -5.13 3.86 -6.23
N ASN A 19 -4.30 3.49 -5.24
CA ASN A 19 -4.74 2.97 -3.94
C ASN A 19 -5.35 4.02 -2.99
N ARG A 20 -5.52 5.25 -3.46
CA ARG A 20 -6.16 6.36 -2.74
C ARG A 20 -7.24 7.05 -3.58
N ASP A 21 -7.69 6.43 -4.67
CA ASP A 21 -8.74 7.01 -5.50
C ASP A 21 -10.07 7.12 -4.71
N PRO A 22 -10.59 8.33 -4.45
CA PRO A 22 -11.84 8.49 -3.71
C PRO A 22 -13.05 7.89 -4.43
N LEU A 23 -12.99 7.69 -5.75
CA LEU A 23 -14.04 7.00 -6.51
C LEU A 23 -14.13 5.51 -6.16
N VAL A 24 -13.03 4.91 -5.70
CA VAL A 24 -12.95 3.50 -5.32
C VAL A 24 -13.04 3.33 -3.80
N PHE A 25 -12.32 4.17 -3.04
CA PHE A 25 -12.13 4.00 -1.60
C PHE A 25 -12.96 4.97 -0.73
N GLY A 26 -13.63 5.96 -1.32
CA GLY A 26 -14.40 6.97 -0.59
C GLY A 26 -13.48 7.99 0.09
N ASP A 27 -13.33 7.90 1.42
CA ASP A 27 -12.32 8.67 2.16
C ASP A 27 -10.99 7.89 2.16
N PRO A 28 -9.98 8.32 1.37
CA PRO A 28 -8.75 7.55 1.17
C PRO A 28 -7.79 7.56 2.36
N ASP A 29 -8.03 8.42 3.36
CA ASP A 29 -7.23 8.45 4.59
C ASP A 29 -7.91 7.72 5.75
N ARG A 30 -9.16 7.28 5.57
CA ARG A 30 -9.84 6.42 6.54
C ARG A 30 -9.34 4.97 6.42
N TYR A 31 -8.88 4.43 7.55
CA TYR A 31 -8.50 3.02 7.64
C TYR A 31 -9.74 2.11 7.69
N ASP A 32 -9.95 1.33 6.61
CA ASP A 32 -11.03 0.34 6.51
C ASP A 32 -10.59 -0.86 5.65
N PRO A 33 -9.74 -1.75 6.18
CA PRO A 33 -9.18 -2.85 5.41
C PRO A 33 -10.24 -3.87 4.97
N ALA A 34 -11.29 -4.10 5.79
CA ALA A 34 -12.33 -5.07 5.47
C ALA A 34 -13.13 -4.68 4.22
N ARG A 35 -13.39 -3.39 4.05
CA ARG A 35 -14.07 -2.88 2.85
C ARG A 35 -13.13 -2.77 1.64
N ASN A 36 -11.87 -2.43 1.87
CA ASN A 36 -10.97 -1.98 0.81
C ASN A 36 -10.02 -3.06 0.27
N ALA A 37 -9.91 -4.23 0.92
CA ALA A 37 -8.91 -5.24 0.61
C ALA A 37 -8.93 -5.72 -0.86
N ASP A 38 -10.11 -6.00 -1.41
CA ASP A 38 -10.25 -6.58 -2.75
C ASP A 38 -9.86 -5.61 -3.88
N ALA A 39 -9.93 -4.30 -3.62
CA ALA A 39 -9.60 -3.25 -4.59
C ALA A 39 -8.12 -2.81 -4.50
N ASN A 40 -7.35 -3.33 -3.55
CA ASN A 40 -5.97 -2.92 -3.32
C ASN A 40 -5.02 -3.41 -4.44
N LEU A 41 -4.17 -2.51 -4.92
CA LEU A 41 -3.21 -2.70 -6.01
C LEU A 41 -1.75 -2.65 -5.56
N VAL A 42 -1.44 -2.82 -4.26
CA VAL A 42 -0.06 -2.72 -3.74
C VAL A 42 0.91 -3.70 -4.40
N PHE A 43 0.39 -4.85 -4.85
CA PHE A 43 1.16 -5.88 -5.56
C PHE A 43 1.04 -5.79 -7.09
N GLY A 44 0.39 -4.76 -7.61
CA GLY A 44 0.01 -4.68 -9.02
C GLY A 44 -1.04 -5.72 -9.44
N ILE A 45 -1.30 -5.79 -10.74
CA ILE A 45 -2.28 -6.71 -11.36
C ILE A 45 -1.77 -7.18 -12.73
N GLY A 46 -2.34 -8.28 -13.23
CA GLY A 46 -2.03 -8.81 -14.56
C GLY A 46 -0.77 -9.69 -14.59
N PRO A 47 -0.14 -9.86 -15.79
CA PRO A 47 0.97 -10.81 -15.98
C PRO A 47 2.22 -10.53 -15.14
N HIS A 48 2.39 -9.29 -14.68
CA HIS A 48 3.52 -8.84 -13.87
C HIS A 48 3.14 -8.55 -12.42
N VAL A 49 2.03 -9.12 -11.93
CA VAL A 49 1.69 -9.09 -10.50
C VAL A 49 2.87 -9.60 -9.67
N CYS A 50 3.11 -8.97 -8.52
CA CYS A 50 4.25 -9.27 -7.66
C CYS A 50 4.37 -10.78 -7.40
N PRO A 51 5.46 -11.44 -7.83
CA PRO A 51 5.64 -12.88 -7.60
C PRO A 51 5.80 -13.19 -6.11
N GLY A 52 6.22 -12.20 -5.30
CA GLY A 52 6.36 -12.31 -3.85
C GLY A 52 5.05 -12.17 -3.06
N ARG A 53 3.90 -11.87 -3.68
CA ARG A 53 2.65 -11.57 -2.97
C ARG A 53 2.30 -12.61 -1.89
N ALA A 54 2.38 -13.89 -2.22
CA ALA A 54 2.06 -14.96 -1.27
C ALA A 54 3.06 -15.02 -0.10
N LEU A 55 4.35 -14.84 -0.39
CA LEU A 55 5.41 -14.81 0.62
C LEU A 55 5.25 -13.61 1.55
N THR A 56 5.10 -12.41 1.00
CA THR A 56 4.92 -11.18 1.78
C THR A 56 3.71 -11.25 2.71
N LEU A 57 2.57 -11.79 2.23
CA LEU A 57 1.38 -11.94 3.07
C LEU A 57 1.59 -12.94 4.21
N MET A 58 2.32 -14.03 3.96
CA MET A 58 2.69 -15.00 5.00
C MET A 58 3.63 -14.38 6.03
N GLU A 59 4.66 -13.66 5.59
CA GLU A 59 5.61 -12.97 6.46
C GLU A 59 4.92 -11.93 7.35
N LEU A 60 4.05 -11.09 6.76
CA LEU A 60 3.28 -10.09 7.50
C LEU A 60 2.36 -10.73 8.55
N ARG A 61 1.73 -11.85 8.20
CA ARG A 61 0.88 -12.58 9.13
C ARG A 61 1.67 -13.10 10.33
N VAL A 62 2.77 -13.83 10.08
CA VAL A 62 3.62 -14.38 11.14
C VAL A 62 4.20 -13.26 12.01
N MET A 63 4.69 -12.19 11.38
CA MET A 63 5.22 -11.03 12.10
C MET A 63 4.18 -10.38 13.02
N LEU A 64 2.95 -10.16 12.53
CA LEU A 64 1.87 -9.58 13.34
C LEU A 64 1.40 -10.51 14.46
N GLU A 65 1.29 -11.82 14.19
CA GLU A 65 0.93 -12.84 15.18
C GLU A 65 1.95 -12.87 16.33
N GLU A 66 3.24 -12.87 16.02
CA GLU A 66 4.31 -12.86 17.03
C GLU A 66 4.40 -11.52 17.78
N LEU A 67 4.25 -10.39 17.08
CA LEU A 67 4.30 -9.06 17.68
C LEU A 67 3.18 -8.89 18.70
N ILE A 68 1.94 -9.19 18.32
CA ILE A 68 0.76 -9.05 19.18
C ILE A 68 0.74 -10.14 20.27
N GLY A 69 1.25 -11.34 20.00
CA GLY A 69 1.34 -12.42 20.99
C GLY A 69 2.34 -12.14 22.13
N ARG A 70 3.32 -11.24 21.90
CA ARG A 70 4.40 -10.94 22.85
C ARG A 70 4.32 -9.54 23.46
N THR A 71 3.41 -8.70 23.00
CA THR A 71 3.26 -7.32 23.46
C THR A 71 1.80 -7.04 23.79
N ASN A 72 1.56 -6.28 24.85
CA ASN A 72 0.20 -5.86 25.24
C ASN A 72 -0.07 -4.39 24.88
N TRP A 73 0.96 -3.66 24.44
CA TRP A 73 0.89 -2.24 24.14
C TRP A 73 2.00 -1.84 23.16
N ILE A 74 1.67 -1.02 22.17
CA ILE A 74 2.59 -0.48 21.17
C ILE A 74 2.20 0.98 20.95
N ASP A 75 3.16 1.90 21.12
CA ASP A 75 3.00 3.32 20.84
C ASP A 75 4.10 3.81 19.89
N PRO A 76 3.81 4.83 19.05
CA PRO A 76 4.85 5.57 18.35
C PRO A 76 5.84 6.21 19.34
N ALA A 77 7.12 6.24 18.96
CA ALA A 77 8.12 6.94 19.75
C ALA A 77 7.81 8.46 19.80
N PRO A 78 7.71 9.07 20.98
CA PRO A 78 7.21 10.44 21.13
C PRO A 78 8.16 11.50 20.56
N ASP A 79 9.44 11.19 20.47
CA ASP A 79 10.50 12.05 19.95
C ASP A 79 10.78 11.85 18.45
N ARG A 80 10.04 10.94 17.80
CA ARG A 80 10.20 10.62 16.39
C ARG A 80 8.86 10.68 15.66
N PRO A 81 8.47 11.87 15.14
CA PRO A 81 7.23 12.01 14.40
C PRO A 81 7.29 11.18 13.10
N ALA A 82 6.21 10.46 12.80
CA ALA A 82 6.10 9.70 11.57
C ALA A 82 6.09 10.65 10.37
N VAL A 83 7.09 10.53 9.50
CA VAL A 83 7.16 11.33 8.26
C VAL A 83 6.72 10.47 7.10
N ARG A 84 5.71 10.92 6.36
CA ARG A 84 5.21 10.18 5.20
C ARG A 84 6.28 10.15 4.11
N GLU A 85 6.58 8.96 3.61
CA GLU A 85 7.46 8.78 2.47
C GLU A 85 6.84 9.34 1.19
N THR A 86 7.67 9.94 0.34
CA THR A 86 7.26 10.44 -0.97
C THR A 86 7.75 9.50 -2.09
N PRO A 87 7.14 9.53 -3.28
CA PRO A 87 7.42 8.57 -4.36
C PRO A 87 8.92 8.41 -4.67
N PRO A 88 9.37 7.21 -5.12
CA PRO A 88 8.57 6.11 -5.66
C PRO A 88 8.13 5.04 -4.65
N VAL A 89 8.58 5.14 -3.39
CA VAL A 89 8.18 4.24 -2.31
C VAL A 89 7.02 4.82 -1.51
N GLY A 90 6.29 3.97 -0.81
CA GLY A 90 5.26 4.37 0.15
C GLY A 90 5.63 3.90 1.55
N GLY A 91 5.07 4.55 2.57
CA GLY A 91 5.34 4.21 3.95
C GLY A 91 5.50 5.45 4.83
N TRP A 92 6.13 5.23 5.99
CA TRP A 92 6.43 6.25 6.98
C TRP A 92 7.83 5.98 7.57
N ALA A 93 8.60 7.03 7.83
CA ALA A 93 9.93 7.02 8.47
C ALA A 93 9.94 7.55 9.90
#